data_AF-A0A0D6P9M0-F1
#
_entry.id   AF-A0A0D6P9M0-F1
#
_cell.length_a   1.000
_cell.length_b   1.000
_cell.length_c   1.000
_cell.angle_alpha   90.00
_cell.angle_beta   90.00
_cell.angle_gamma   90.00
#
_symmetry.space_group_name_H-M   'P 1'
#
loop_
_entity.id
_entity.type
_entity.pdbx_description
1 polymer ?
#
loop_
_entity_poly.entity_id
_entity_poly.type
_entity_poly.pdbx_seq_one_letter_code
_entity_poly.pdbx_strand_id
1 'polypeptide(L)'
;MAGDASRRAVLRLGGLAAGAGLLGTGLLGTSLLGAAWPGAARAAGLQLPPGPLLIPSEGHALRRLTEHLSDLPRRRSFTTVPMILNDPAEWDARPLAAVLHNDAGPRQVWNNTDLAGPWLNLMRNALNTEIWGFRHPDFLVVSVTHGPANLALYDQSAWDRYQLAKLTGGRFARNVLIEETPAGALDPGDYERPDGVFSSAAVSIPLLMRRGVVFMSCHNAIWEQAGALIAHGLNRDGLSQGALAAELTNHLIPGVVLVPGAVGTLPELEQAGFTYAR
;
A
#
# COMPACT_ATOMS: atom_id res chain seq x y z
N MET A 1 -33.73 17.78 47.77
CA MET A 1 -33.31 18.84 48.70
C MET A 1 -32.00 19.41 48.14
N ALA A 2 -32.02 20.39 47.23
CA ALA A 2 -32.38 21.81 47.35
C ALA A 2 -31.28 22.67 48.01
N GLY A 3 -30.83 23.69 47.26
CA GLY A 3 -30.00 24.84 47.70
C GLY A 3 -28.50 24.56 47.79
N ASP A 4 -27.57 25.46 47.45
CA ASP A 4 -27.69 26.92 47.37
C ASP A 4 -26.58 27.55 46.48
N ALA A 5 -26.86 28.78 46.06
CA ALA A 5 -26.30 29.52 44.96
C ALA A 5 -25.12 30.45 45.30
N SER A 6 -24.34 30.76 44.26
CA SER A 6 -23.87 32.10 43.84
C SER A 6 -23.24 33.06 44.87
N ARG A 7 -21.98 33.44 44.63
CA ARG A 7 -21.51 34.82 44.83
C ARG A 7 -20.62 35.33 43.69
N ARG A 8 -20.97 36.56 43.31
CA ARG A 8 -20.49 37.46 42.24
C ARG A 8 -19.05 37.95 42.43
N ALA A 9 -18.39 38.32 41.34
CA ALA A 9 -17.79 39.66 41.20
C ALA A 9 -17.57 40.02 39.72
N VAL A 10 -18.11 41.19 39.34
CA VAL A 10 -17.94 41.90 38.07
C VAL A 10 -16.98 43.05 38.33
N LEU A 11 -16.03 43.31 37.44
CA LEU A 11 -15.51 44.66 37.21
C LEU A 11 -15.04 44.80 35.76
N ARG A 12 -15.69 45.73 35.06
CA ARG A 12 -15.34 46.28 33.75
C ARG A 12 -14.42 47.48 33.95
N LEU A 13 -13.48 47.69 33.02
CA LEU A 13 -12.96 48.97 32.50
C LEU A 13 -11.92 48.54 31.42
N GLY A 14 -12.00 48.91 30.15
CA GLY A 14 -12.39 50.18 29.55
C GLY A 14 -11.11 50.86 29.04
N GLY A 15 -10.90 50.90 27.72
CA GLY A 15 -9.73 51.55 27.12
C GLY A 15 -9.60 51.37 25.61
N LEU A 16 -10.42 52.10 24.85
CA LEU A 16 -10.21 52.40 23.43
C LEU A 16 -9.18 53.51 23.30
N ALA A 17 -8.21 53.37 22.40
CA ALA A 17 -7.50 54.50 21.80
C ALA A 17 -7.22 54.20 20.32
N ALA A 18 -7.83 55.02 19.47
CA ALA A 18 -7.61 55.09 18.04
C ALA A 18 -6.33 55.87 17.74
N GLY A 19 -5.59 55.47 16.70
CA GLY A 19 -4.48 56.21 16.12
C GLY A 19 -4.41 55.93 14.62
N ALA A 20 -4.68 56.97 13.84
CA ALA A 20 -4.85 56.91 12.39
C ALA A 20 -3.51 56.86 11.62
N GLY A 21 -3.51 56.08 10.54
CA GLY A 21 -3.03 56.43 9.21
C GLY A 21 -1.56 56.82 8.99
N LEU A 22 -0.85 55.98 8.23
CA LEU A 22 0.07 56.45 7.19
C LEU A 22 0.09 55.45 6.03
N LEU A 23 -0.25 55.96 4.85
CA LEU A 23 -0.12 55.32 3.54
C LEU A 23 1.36 55.05 3.24
N GLY A 24 1.69 53.80 2.94
CA GLY A 24 3.01 53.39 2.46
C GLY A 24 2.86 52.23 1.49
N THR A 25 2.81 52.54 0.19
CA THR A 25 2.96 51.59 -0.91
C THR A 25 4.35 50.96 -0.85
N GLY A 26 4.41 49.65 -0.58
CA GLY A 26 5.65 48.87 -0.57
C GLY A 26 5.35 47.40 -0.78
N LEU A 27 5.32 46.99 -2.04
CA LEU A 27 5.37 45.59 -2.47
C LEU A 27 6.70 44.98 -2.00
N LEU A 28 6.67 44.20 -0.91
CA LEU A 28 7.69 43.20 -0.62
C LEU A 28 6.97 41.95 -0.12
N GLY A 29 6.84 40.98 -1.01
CA GLY A 29 6.25 39.67 -0.75
C GLY A 29 6.98 38.99 0.39
N THR A 30 6.26 38.75 1.48
CA THR A 30 6.66 37.79 2.51
C THR A 30 6.56 36.40 1.91
N SER A 31 7.67 35.92 1.38
CA SER A 31 7.90 34.50 1.14
C SER A 31 7.78 33.79 2.49
N LEU A 32 6.63 33.16 2.71
CA LEU A 32 6.48 32.10 3.70
C LEU A 32 7.50 31.02 3.34
N LEU A 33 8.64 31.02 4.03
CA LEU A 33 9.49 29.84 4.14
C LEU A 33 8.66 28.77 4.85
N GLY A 34 7.91 28.01 4.06
CA GLY A 34 7.34 26.75 4.52
C GLY A 34 8.48 25.91 5.06
N ALA A 35 8.42 25.61 6.35
CA ALA A 35 9.29 24.62 6.95
C ALA A 35 9.14 23.33 6.15
N ALA A 36 10.16 23.00 5.34
CA ALA A 36 10.22 21.71 4.67
C ALA A 36 10.28 20.65 5.77
N TRP A 37 9.20 19.88 5.92
CA TRP A 37 9.15 18.76 6.84
C TRP A 37 10.24 17.75 6.44
N PRO A 38 11.13 17.31 7.35
CA PRO A 38 12.17 16.33 7.06
C PRO A 38 11.66 14.91 6.75
N GLY A 39 10.35 14.72 6.55
CA GLY A 39 9.71 13.42 6.41
C GLY A 39 8.65 13.34 5.32
N ALA A 40 8.57 14.32 4.40
CA ALA A 40 7.84 14.08 3.16
C ALA A 40 8.48 12.85 2.52
N ALA A 41 7.74 11.74 2.47
CA ALA A 41 8.17 10.54 1.77
C ALA A 41 8.70 11.01 0.41
N ARG A 42 10.02 10.88 0.20
CA ARG A 42 10.54 10.94 -1.16
C ARG A 42 9.71 9.90 -1.87
N ALA A 43 8.95 10.30 -2.88
CA ALA A 43 8.30 9.38 -3.79
C ALA A 43 9.41 8.46 -4.30
N ALA A 44 9.60 7.33 -3.60
CA ALA A 44 10.57 6.33 -3.97
C ALA A 44 10.09 5.89 -5.34
N GLY A 45 10.99 5.97 -6.32
CA GLY A 45 10.67 5.70 -7.71
C GLY A 45 9.82 4.44 -7.83
N LEU A 46 8.89 4.50 -8.79
CA LEU A 46 7.86 3.54 -9.13
C LEU A 46 8.38 2.15 -9.56
N GLN A 47 9.67 1.89 -9.38
CA GLN A 47 10.36 0.69 -9.84
C GLN A 47 9.88 -0.54 -9.07
N LEU A 48 9.72 -1.65 -9.80
CA LEU A 48 9.63 -2.98 -9.21
C LEU A 48 10.78 -3.22 -8.21
N PRO A 49 10.61 -4.18 -7.29
CA PRO A 49 11.69 -4.60 -6.41
C PRO A 49 12.98 -4.88 -7.21
N PRO A 50 14.15 -4.47 -6.69
CA PRO A 50 15.41 -4.65 -7.39
C PRO A 50 15.71 -6.13 -7.65
N GLY A 51 16.31 -6.44 -8.80
CA GLY A 51 16.74 -7.78 -9.18
C GLY A 51 16.20 -8.25 -10.53
N PRO A 52 16.73 -9.35 -11.09
CA PRO A 52 16.22 -9.91 -12.34
C PRO A 52 14.81 -10.48 -12.13
N LEU A 53 13.98 -10.37 -13.18
CA LEU A 53 12.72 -11.10 -13.26
C LEU A 53 12.99 -12.60 -13.24
N LEU A 54 12.18 -13.30 -12.45
CA LEU A 54 12.17 -14.75 -12.24
C LEU A 54 11.03 -15.43 -13.01
N ILE A 55 10.51 -14.73 -14.02
CA ILE A 55 9.58 -15.28 -15.01
C ILE A 55 10.41 -16.11 -16.00
N PRO A 56 10.00 -17.34 -16.36
CA PRO A 56 10.66 -18.14 -17.39
C PRO A 56 10.84 -17.39 -18.72
N SER A 57 11.77 -17.84 -19.55
CA SER A 57 12.01 -17.26 -20.88
C SER A 57 10.77 -17.27 -21.77
N GLU A 58 9.96 -18.31 -21.66
CA GLU A 58 8.76 -18.61 -22.42
C GLU A 58 7.55 -17.77 -21.97
N GLY A 59 7.61 -17.15 -20.77
CA GLY A 59 6.54 -16.35 -20.18
C GLY A 59 6.46 -14.95 -20.75
N HIS A 60 6.31 -14.84 -22.07
CA HIS A 60 6.41 -13.57 -22.79
C HIS A 60 5.27 -12.61 -22.46
N ALA A 61 4.04 -13.09 -22.31
CA ALA A 61 2.88 -12.25 -22.01
C ALA A 61 2.94 -11.72 -20.57
N LEU A 62 3.31 -12.57 -19.60
CA LEU A 62 3.49 -12.15 -18.22
C LEU A 62 4.64 -11.16 -18.05
N ARG A 63 5.75 -11.35 -18.79
CA ARG A 63 6.86 -10.39 -18.83
C ARG A 63 6.42 -9.04 -19.37
N ARG A 64 5.71 -9.01 -20.52
CA ARG A 64 5.17 -7.76 -21.09
C ARG A 64 4.22 -7.05 -20.11
N LEU A 65 3.35 -7.79 -19.42
CA LEU A 65 2.47 -7.22 -18.39
C LEU A 65 3.29 -6.62 -17.24
N THR A 66 4.30 -7.34 -16.76
CA THR A 66 5.16 -6.91 -15.64
C THR A 66 5.94 -5.63 -15.98
N GLU A 67 6.51 -5.57 -17.18
CA GLU A 67 7.20 -4.39 -17.72
C GLU A 67 6.21 -3.23 -17.90
N HIS A 68 5.05 -3.47 -18.51
CA HIS A 68 4.01 -2.45 -18.69
C HIS A 68 3.54 -1.86 -17.35
N LEU A 69 3.30 -2.69 -16.34
CA LEU A 69 2.94 -2.26 -14.99
C LEU A 69 4.05 -1.46 -14.29
N SER A 70 5.31 -1.65 -14.69
CA SER A 70 6.44 -0.87 -14.17
C SER A 70 6.48 0.54 -14.76
N ASP A 71 6.08 0.66 -16.02
CA ASP A 71 6.06 1.93 -16.75
C ASP A 71 4.83 2.79 -16.44
N LEU A 72 3.74 2.16 -15.98
CA LEU A 72 2.53 2.90 -15.64
C LEU A 72 2.75 3.79 -14.41
N PRO A 73 2.32 5.07 -14.46
CA PRO A 73 2.43 5.97 -13.33
C PRO A 73 1.51 5.49 -12.19
N ARG A 74 2.06 5.40 -10.97
CA ARG A 74 1.27 5.22 -9.74
C ARG A 74 1.17 6.54 -9.01
N ARG A 75 0.01 6.83 -8.43
CA ARG A 75 -0.18 8.04 -7.64
C ARG A 75 0.20 7.75 -6.19
N ARG A 76 1.27 8.35 -5.69
CA ARG A 76 1.77 8.19 -4.31
C ARG A 76 2.11 9.54 -3.67
N SER A 77 1.30 10.53 -4.02
CA SER A 77 1.44 11.92 -3.57
C SER A 77 0.09 12.48 -3.12
N PHE A 78 -0.73 11.66 -2.48
CA PHE A 78 -2.02 12.07 -1.96
C PHE A 78 -1.83 12.89 -0.70
N THR A 79 -2.56 13.99 -0.56
CA THR A 79 -2.62 14.78 0.68
C THR A 79 -3.84 14.41 1.53
N THR A 80 -4.92 14.01 0.87
CA THR A 80 -6.12 13.45 1.48
C THR A 80 -6.83 12.56 0.45
N VAL A 81 -7.62 11.62 0.93
CA VAL A 81 -8.50 10.75 0.13
C VAL A 81 -9.87 10.68 0.80
N PRO A 82 -10.97 10.42 0.06
CA PRO A 82 -12.27 10.15 0.66
C PRO A 82 -12.37 8.71 1.17
N MET A 83 -13.40 8.43 1.97
CA MET A 83 -13.70 7.07 2.42
C MET A 83 -14.09 6.17 1.25
N ILE A 84 -15.00 6.65 0.41
CA ILE A 84 -15.49 5.94 -0.77
C ILE A 84 -14.85 6.60 -1.98
N LEU A 85 -14.10 5.81 -2.76
CA LEU A 85 -13.52 6.28 -4.01
C LEU A 85 -14.55 6.17 -5.12
N ASN A 86 -14.77 7.25 -5.85
CA ASN A 86 -15.70 7.31 -6.98
C ASN A 86 -15.12 8.00 -8.22
N ASP A 87 -13.89 8.51 -8.15
CA ASP A 87 -13.14 9.05 -9.26
C ASP A 87 -11.90 8.17 -9.55
N PRO A 88 -11.72 7.63 -10.77
CA PRO A 88 -10.54 6.85 -11.16
C PRO A 88 -9.18 7.50 -10.88
N ALA A 89 -9.12 8.81 -10.65
CA ALA A 89 -7.91 9.49 -10.21
C ALA A 89 -7.51 9.17 -8.75
N GLU A 90 -8.40 8.59 -7.96
CA GLU A 90 -8.21 8.31 -6.53
C GLU A 90 -7.56 6.94 -6.25
N TRP A 91 -7.41 6.09 -7.27
CA TRP A 91 -6.71 4.81 -7.18
C TRP A 91 -5.85 4.52 -8.42
N ASP A 92 -5.17 3.38 -8.46
CA ASP A 92 -4.36 2.96 -9.60
C ASP A 92 -5.23 2.37 -10.72
N ALA A 93 -6.16 3.16 -11.27
CA ALA A 93 -7.14 2.71 -12.26
C ALA A 93 -6.50 2.16 -13.53
N ARG A 94 -5.42 2.79 -14.02
CA ARG A 94 -4.68 2.33 -15.21
C ARG A 94 -3.96 0.99 -14.97
N PRO A 95 -3.16 0.84 -13.90
CA PRO A 95 -2.61 -0.48 -13.55
C PRO A 95 -3.67 -1.56 -13.34
N LEU A 96 -4.78 -1.27 -12.65
CA LEU A 96 -5.88 -2.23 -12.49
C LEU A 96 -6.48 -2.63 -13.85
N ALA A 97 -6.74 -1.67 -14.74
CA ALA A 97 -7.26 -1.96 -16.08
C ALA A 97 -6.29 -2.83 -16.90
N ALA A 98 -4.98 -2.61 -16.79
CA ALA A 98 -3.98 -3.45 -17.44
C ALA A 98 -4.01 -4.90 -16.92
N VAL A 99 -4.25 -5.09 -15.63
CA VAL A 99 -4.42 -6.44 -15.05
C VAL A 99 -5.74 -7.08 -15.50
N LEU A 100 -6.83 -6.33 -15.62
CA LEU A 100 -8.11 -6.89 -16.05
C LEU A 100 -8.10 -7.32 -17.53
N HIS A 101 -7.42 -6.57 -18.39
CA HIS A 101 -7.44 -6.76 -19.85
C HIS A 101 -6.14 -7.38 -20.40
N ASN A 102 -5.42 -8.16 -19.58
CA ASN A 102 -4.15 -8.76 -19.99
C ASN A 102 -4.35 -10.05 -20.81
N ASP A 103 -3.32 -10.38 -21.62
CA ASP A 103 -3.25 -11.60 -22.44
C ASP A 103 -2.43 -12.73 -21.78
N ALA A 104 -2.08 -12.63 -20.49
CA ALA A 104 -1.41 -13.71 -19.77
C ALA A 104 -2.32 -14.94 -19.70
N GLY A 105 -1.73 -16.11 -19.45
CA GLY A 105 -2.37 -17.41 -19.56
C GLY A 105 -3.42 -17.68 -18.48
N PRO A 106 -3.47 -18.90 -17.93
CA PRO A 106 -4.30 -19.17 -16.77
C PRO A 106 -3.99 -18.19 -15.65
N ARG A 107 -5.01 -17.80 -14.90
CA ARG A 107 -4.92 -16.68 -13.98
C ARG A 107 -5.72 -16.95 -12.72
N GLN A 108 -5.13 -16.61 -11.58
CA GLN A 108 -5.67 -16.91 -10.26
C GLN A 108 -5.62 -15.68 -9.37
N VAL A 109 -6.70 -15.44 -8.63
CA VAL A 109 -6.79 -14.37 -7.63
C VAL A 109 -6.81 -14.97 -6.23
N TRP A 110 -6.00 -14.42 -5.33
CA TRP A 110 -5.91 -14.81 -3.92
C TRP A 110 -6.52 -13.74 -3.02
N ASN A 111 -7.54 -14.12 -2.26
CA ASN A 111 -8.19 -13.26 -1.27
C ASN A 111 -7.49 -13.34 0.09
N ASN A 112 -6.60 -12.39 0.35
CA ASN A 112 -5.71 -12.42 1.51
C ASN A 112 -6.20 -11.50 2.64
N THR A 113 -6.58 -12.09 3.78
CA THR A 113 -7.12 -11.34 4.95
C THR A 113 -6.29 -11.45 6.22
N ASP A 114 -5.62 -12.59 6.46
CA ASP A 114 -4.78 -12.79 7.65
C ASP A 114 -3.32 -12.49 7.34
N LEU A 115 -2.74 -11.54 8.06
CA LEU A 115 -1.32 -11.16 7.93
C LEU A 115 -0.39 -12.36 8.18
N ALA A 116 -0.73 -13.23 9.12
CA ALA A 116 0.04 -14.43 9.45
C ALA A 116 -0.31 -15.64 8.57
N GLY A 117 -1.24 -15.48 7.62
CA GLY A 117 -1.71 -16.57 6.78
C GLY A 117 -0.64 -17.09 5.82
N PRO A 118 -0.82 -18.30 5.27
CA PRO A 118 0.19 -18.96 4.43
C PRO A 118 0.21 -18.44 2.97
N TRP A 119 -0.51 -17.36 2.65
CA TRP A 119 -0.84 -16.94 1.29
C TRP A 119 0.38 -16.71 0.38
N LEU A 120 1.48 -16.11 0.86
CA LEU A 120 2.72 -15.99 0.07
C LEU A 120 3.24 -17.36 -0.36
N ASN A 121 3.30 -18.30 0.59
CA ASN A 121 3.81 -19.63 0.36
C ASN A 121 2.92 -20.44 -0.58
N LEU A 122 1.60 -20.25 -0.49
CA LEU A 122 0.62 -20.88 -1.36
C LEU A 122 0.67 -20.32 -2.79
N MET A 123 0.78 -19.00 -2.97
CA MET A 123 0.99 -18.39 -4.29
C MET A 123 2.30 -18.89 -4.92
N ARG A 124 3.38 -18.97 -4.14
CA ARG A 124 4.66 -19.57 -4.57
C ARG A 124 4.48 -21.01 -5.06
N ASN A 125 3.68 -21.81 -4.35
CA ASN A 125 3.39 -23.20 -4.72
C ASN A 125 2.54 -23.30 -6.01
N ALA A 126 1.49 -22.46 -6.13
CA ALA A 126 0.68 -22.38 -7.34
C ALA A 126 1.53 -22.04 -8.56
N LEU A 127 2.40 -21.02 -8.47
CA LEU A 127 3.35 -20.68 -9.54
C LEU A 127 4.24 -21.87 -9.92
N ASN A 128 4.83 -22.57 -8.94
CA ASN A 128 5.69 -23.74 -9.20
C ASN A 128 4.93 -24.83 -9.98
N THR A 129 3.68 -25.10 -9.59
CA THR A 129 2.88 -26.15 -10.22
C THR A 129 2.44 -25.76 -11.62
N GLU A 130 1.93 -24.54 -11.80
CA GLU A 130 1.38 -24.05 -13.06
C GLU A 130 2.46 -23.91 -14.14
N ILE A 131 3.58 -23.28 -13.81
CA ILE A 131 4.63 -23.02 -14.79
C ILE A 131 5.41 -24.30 -15.12
N TRP A 132 5.82 -25.11 -14.14
CA TRP A 132 6.70 -26.26 -14.38
C TRP A 132 5.92 -27.56 -14.59
N GLY A 133 4.87 -27.79 -13.80
CA GLY A 133 4.03 -28.99 -13.89
C GLY A 133 3.06 -28.93 -15.08
N PHE A 134 2.28 -27.85 -15.18
CA PHE A 134 1.29 -27.68 -16.25
C PHE A 134 1.81 -26.95 -17.50
N ARG A 135 3.06 -26.47 -17.48
CA ARG A 135 3.69 -25.77 -18.61
C ARG A 135 2.95 -24.50 -19.01
N HIS A 136 2.50 -23.73 -18.01
CA HIS A 136 1.88 -22.42 -18.18
C HIS A 136 2.87 -21.31 -17.80
N PRO A 137 3.86 -20.97 -18.67
CA PRO A 137 4.90 -20.00 -18.32
C PRO A 137 4.36 -18.57 -18.14
N ASP A 138 3.15 -18.30 -18.64
CA ASP A 138 2.42 -17.04 -18.49
C ASP A 138 1.37 -17.07 -17.35
N PHE A 139 1.44 -18.02 -16.42
CA PHE A 139 0.49 -18.11 -15.30
C PHE A 139 0.55 -16.84 -14.43
N LEU A 140 -0.58 -16.12 -14.35
CA LEU A 140 -0.68 -14.88 -13.58
C LEU A 140 -1.34 -15.11 -12.23
N VAL A 141 -0.68 -14.67 -11.17
CA VAL A 141 -1.26 -14.62 -9.83
C VAL A 141 -1.47 -13.18 -9.42
N VAL A 142 -2.68 -12.87 -8.93
CA VAL A 142 -3.02 -11.60 -8.30
C VAL A 142 -3.31 -11.83 -6.83
N SER A 143 -2.65 -11.06 -5.96
CA SER A 143 -2.94 -10.99 -4.53
C SER A 143 -3.89 -9.82 -4.27
N VAL A 144 -5.14 -10.09 -3.93
CA VAL A 144 -6.08 -9.08 -3.43
C VAL A 144 -5.99 -9.08 -1.91
N THR A 145 -5.21 -8.16 -1.36
CA THR A 145 -4.89 -8.11 0.06
C THR A 145 -5.71 -7.04 0.77
N HIS A 146 -6.36 -7.41 1.87
CA HIS A 146 -7.18 -6.48 2.67
C HIS A 146 -7.24 -6.88 4.14
N GLY A 147 -8.01 -6.13 4.93
CA GLY A 147 -8.09 -6.31 6.38
C GLY A 147 -6.69 -6.22 7.03
N PRO A 148 -6.41 -7.06 8.04
CA PRO A 148 -5.09 -7.11 8.68
C PRO A 148 -3.94 -7.45 7.73
N ALA A 149 -4.16 -8.28 6.70
CA ALA A 149 -3.11 -8.63 5.75
C ALA A 149 -2.61 -7.42 4.93
N ASN A 150 -3.40 -6.36 4.77
CA ASN A 150 -2.98 -5.15 4.04
C ASN A 150 -1.77 -4.47 4.68
N LEU A 151 -1.53 -4.70 5.99
CA LEU A 151 -0.33 -4.20 6.68
C LEU A 151 0.97 -4.70 6.02
N ALA A 152 0.95 -5.86 5.36
CA ALA A 152 2.09 -6.42 4.65
C ALA A 152 2.55 -5.56 3.46
N LEU A 153 1.66 -4.73 2.91
CA LEU A 153 1.90 -3.98 1.68
C LEU A 153 2.49 -2.58 1.93
N TYR A 154 2.65 -2.17 3.18
CA TYR A 154 3.35 -0.93 3.52
C TYR A 154 4.86 -1.13 3.61
N ASP A 155 5.62 -0.08 3.29
CA ASP A 155 7.05 -0.05 3.56
C ASP A 155 7.34 -0.08 5.07
N GLN A 156 8.60 -0.34 5.42
CA GLN A 156 9.02 -0.41 6.81
C GLN A 156 8.94 0.95 7.51
N SER A 157 9.03 2.07 6.79
CA SER A 157 8.98 3.40 7.38
C SER A 157 7.61 3.75 7.93
N ALA A 158 6.52 3.32 7.28
CA ALA A 158 5.17 3.41 7.82
C ALA A 158 5.01 2.52 9.06
N TRP A 159 5.56 1.31 9.03
CA TRP A 159 5.58 0.42 10.19
C TRP A 159 6.21 1.06 11.42
N ASP A 160 7.36 1.72 11.23
CA ASP A 160 8.10 2.37 12.31
C ASP A 160 7.39 3.66 12.78
N ARG A 161 6.97 4.52 11.83
CA ARG A 161 6.36 5.82 12.12
C ARG A 161 5.03 5.68 12.86
N TYR A 162 4.16 4.79 12.37
CA TYR A 162 2.82 4.58 12.91
C TYR A 162 2.74 3.39 13.88
N GLN A 163 3.87 2.76 14.19
CA GLN A 163 3.96 1.61 15.11
C GLN A 163 2.97 0.50 14.73
N LEU A 164 2.88 0.18 13.43
CA LEU A 164 1.89 -0.76 12.89
C LEU A 164 1.95 -2.15 13.53
N ALA A 165 3.11 -2.54 14.09
CA ALA A 165 3.28 -3.72 14.92
C ALA A 165 2.21 -3.85 16.03
N LYS A 166 1.78 -2.73 16.62
CA LYS A 166 0.73 -2.70 17.66
C LYS A 166 -0.63 -3.16 17.14
N LEU A 167 -0.92 -2.99 15.85
CA LEU A 167 -2.15 -3.46 15.21
C LEU A 167 -2.14 -4.97 14.93
N THR A 168 -0.99 -5.64 15.09
CA THR A 168 -0.85 -7.08 14.81
C THR A 168 -1.08 -7.97 16.03
N GLY A 169 -1.38 -7.36 17.19
CA GLY A 169 -1.45 -8.08 18.47
C GLY A 169 -0.08 -8.62 18.93
N GLY A 170 1.02 -8.00 18.50
CA GLY A 170 2.38 -8.42 18.83
C GLY A 170 2.92 -9.60 18.02
N ARG A 171 2.16 -10.11 17.05
CA ARG A 171 2.63 -11.22 16.18
C ARG A 171 3.78 -10.82 15.26
N PHE A 172 3.85 -9.55 14.89
CA PHE A 172 4.90 -9.00 14.05
C PHE A 172 5.51 -7.77 14.71
N ALA A 173 6.83 -7.75 14.84
CA ALA A 173 7.58 -6.58 15.32
C ALA A 173 7.87 -5.58 14.18
N ARG A 174 7.93 -6.07 12.94
CA ARG A 174 8.25 -5.31 11.72
C ARG A 174 7.66 -6.01 10.49
N ASN A 175 7.74 -5.40 9.31
CA ASN A 175 7.27 -6.00 8.08
C ASN A 175 8.28 -6.99 7.49
N VAL A 176 8.35 -8.19 8.07
CA VAL A 176 9.25 -9.24 7.57
C VAL A 176 8.83 -9.80 6.20
N LEU A 177 7.60 -9.53 5.74
CA LEU A 177 7.05 -10.07 4.50
C LEU A 177 7.60 -9.37 3.25
N ILE A 178 8.24 -8.21 3.42
CA ILE A 178 8.91 -7.45 2.35
C ILE A 178 10.43 -7.67 2.34
N GLU A 179 10.95 -8.54 3.20
CA GLU A 179 12.39 -8.82 3.29
C GLU A 179 12.74 -9.99 2.36
N GLU A 180 13.71 -9.78 1.46
CA GLU A 180 14.27 -10.90 0.70
C GLU A 180 15.18 -11.75 1.59
N THR A 181 15.12 -13.07 1.39
CA THR A 181 15.98 -14.03 2.07
C THR A 181 17.23 -14.32 1.22
N PRO A 182 18.32 -14.85 1.80
CA PRO A 182 19.49 -15.27 1.03
C PRO A 182 19.17 -16.27 -0.09
N ALA A 183 18.16 -17.14 0.10
CA ALA A 183 17.69 -18.07 -0.92
C ALA A 183 17.15 -17.36 -2.17
N GLY A 184 16.62 -16.14 -2.02
CA GLY A 184 16.13 -15.29 -3.11
C GLY A 184 17.20 -14.79 -4.08
N ALA A 185 18.48 -14.89 -3.69
CA ALA A 185 19.64 -14.48 -4.49
C ALA A 185 20.36 -15.66 -5.16
N LEU A 186 19.90 -16.90 -4.95
CA LEU A 186 20.49 -18.09 -5.57
C LEU A 186 20.12 -18.18 -7.05
N ASP A 187 20.91 -18.97 -7.80
CA ASP A 187 20.73 -19.17 -9.23
C ASP A 187 19.34 -19.73 -9.57
N PRO A 188 18.54 -19.03 -10.40
CA PRO A 188 17.23 -19.52 -10.85
C PRO A 188 17.32 -20.66 -11.86
N GLY A 189 18.49 -20.95 -12.45
CA GLY A 189 18.66 -22.06 -13.39
C GLY A 189 18.48 -23.44 -12.76
N ASP A 190 18.85 -23.59 -11.49
CA ASP A 190 18.62 -24.80 -10.69
C ASP A 190 17.28 -24.73 -9.95
N TYR A 191 16.18 -24.81 -10.70
CA TYR A 191 14.84 -24.62 -10.14
C TYR A 191 14.37 -25.77 -9.21
N GLU A 192 15.05 -26.92 -9.22
CA GLU A 192 14.77 -28.07 -8.35
C GLU A 192 15.49 -27.97 -6.99
N ARG A 193 16.39 -27.00 -6.84
CA ARG A 193 17.16 -26.81 -5.61
C ARG A 193 16.24 -26.63 -4.38
N PRO A 194 16.34 -27.50 -3.36
CA PRO A 194 15.43 -27.47 -2.19
C PRO A 194 15.50 -26.19 -1.35
N ASP A 195 16.64 -25.50 -1.36
CA ASP A 195 16.89 -24.21 -0.70
C ASP A 195 16.98 -23.05 -1.71
N GLY A 196 16.58 -23.27 -2.97
CA GLY A 196 16.70 -22.30 -4.07
C GLY A 196 15.62 -21.23 -4.11
N VAL A 197 15.68 -20.38 -5.14
CA VAL A 197 14.82 -19.20 -5.32
C VAL A 197 13.33 -19.51 -5.50
N PHE A 198 12.98 -20.75 -5.86
CA PHE A 198 11.59 -21.22 -5.98
C PHE A 198 11.12 -22.10 -4.79
N SER A 199 11.96 -22.26 -3.77
CA SER A 199 11.66 -23.03 -2.57
C SER A 199 10.85 -22.23 -1.53
N SER A 200 10.46 -22.88 -0.43
CA SER A 200 9.86 -22.19 0.72
C SER A 200 10.86 -21.33 1.50
N ALA A 201 12.17 -21.46 1.23
CA ALA A 201 13.19 -20.61 1.83
C ALA A 201 13.23 -19.20 1.18
N ALA A 202 12.65 -19.02 0.00
CA ALA A 202 12.66 -17.80 -0.80
C ALA A 202 11.26 -17.21 -0.99
N VAL A 203 10.59 -16.87 0.13
CA VAL A 203 9.20 -16.40 0.13
C VAL A 203 9.11 -15.00 0.73
N SER A 204 8.90 -14.01 -0.13
CA SER A 204 8.60 -12.62 0.24
C SER A 204 7.77 -11.96 -0.84
N ILE A 205 7.14 -10.82 -0.54
CA ILE A 205 6.40 -10.04 -1.52
C ILE A 205 7.29 -9.62 -2.70
N PRO A 206 8.49 -9.04 -2.48
CA PRO A 206 9.43 -8.75 -3.57
C PRO A 206 9.79 -9.93 -4.46
N LEU A 207 10.07 -11.10 -3.87
CA LEU A 207 10.42 -12.30 -4.63
C LEU A 207 9.26 -12.79 -5.49
N LEU A 208 8.02 -12.72 -4.98
CA LEU A 208 6.84 -13.06 -5.77
C LEU A 208 6.57 -12.03 -6.87
N MET A 209 6.78 -10.73 -6.63
CA MET A 209 6.69 -9.71 -7.68
C MET A 209 7.70 -9.96 -8.79
N ARG A 210 8.94 -10.38 -8.47
CA ARG A 210 9.94 -10.78 -9.49
C ARG A 210 9.48 -11.98 -10.31
N ARG A 211 8.59 -12.83 -9.79
CA ARG A 211 7.94 -13.94 -10.50
C ARG A 211 6.66 -13.53 -11.25
N GLY A 212 6.34 -12.24 -11.31
CA GLY A 212 5.18 -11.71 -12.03
C GLY A 212 3.89 -11.62 -11.20
N VAL A 213 3.93 -11.87 -9.89
CA VAL A 213 2.74 -11.70 -9.03
C VAL A 213 2.40 -10.23 -8.88
N VAL A 214 1.14 -9.89 -9.09
CA VAL A 214 0.63 -8.52 -8.87
C VAL A 214 -0.04 -8.43 -7.50
N PHE A 215 0.46 -7.54 -6.66
CA PHE A 215 -0.13 -7.27 -5.34
C PHE A 215 -1.06 -6.07 -5.40
N MET A 216 -2.28 -6.24 -4.88
CA MET A 216 -3.31 -5.21 -4.81
C MET A 216 -3.60 -4.87 -3.35
N SER A 217 -3.56 -3.57 -3.03
CA SER A 217 -3.91 -3.01 -1.72
C SER A 217 -5.31 -2.44 -1.74
N CYS A 218 -6.09 -2.75 -0.71
CA CYS A 218 -7.47 -2.31 -0.56
C CYS A 218 -7.55 -0.93 0.09
N HIS A 219 -8.07 0.07 -0.62
CA HIS A 219 -8.30 1.40 -0.05
C HIS A 219 -9.20 1.38 1.19
N ASN A 220 -10.30 0.62 1.20
CA ASN A 220 -11.15 0.50 2.38
C ASN A 220 -10.37 -0.01 3.61
N ALA A 221 -9.44 -0.96 3.42
CA ALA A 221 -8.60 -1.44 4.50
C ALA A 221 -7.63 -0.36 5.00
N ILE A 222 -7.04 0.43 4.09
CA ILE A 222 -6.21 1.58 4.46
C ILE A 222 -7.02 2.60 5.28
N TRP A 223 -8.23 2.91 4.85
CA TRP A 223 -9.13 3.84 5.55
C TRP A 223 -9.46 3.36 6.97
N GLU A 224 -9.82 2.08 7.13
CA GLU A 224 -10.11 1.48 8.42
C GLU A 224 -8.87 1.44 9.33
N GLN A 225 -7.70 1.13 8.78
CA GLN A 225 -6.44 1.15 9.52
C GLN A 225 -6.07 2.57 9.99
N ALA A 226 -6.29 3.59 9.16
CA ALA A 226 -6.14 4.99 9.58
C ALA A 226 -7.07 5.32 10.77
N GLY A 227 -8.33 4.86 10.71
CA GLY A 227 -9.28 4.98 11.82
C GLY A 227 -8.79 4.28 13.10
N ALA A 228 -8.27 3.06 12.97
CA ALA A 228 -7.70 2.31 14.09
C ALA A 228 -6.49 3.02 14.72
N LEU A 229 -5.58 3.55 13.90
CA LEU A 229 -4.43 4.33 14.38
C LEU A 229 -4.84 5.57 15.17
N ILE A 230 -5.88 6.28 14.72
CA ILE A 230 -6.45 7.42 15.44
C ILE A 230 -7.04 6.95 16.78
N ALA A 231 -7.86 5.91 16.78
CA ALA A 231 -8.50 5.37 17.97
C ALA A 231 -7.47 4.89 19.02
N HIS A 232 -6.31 4.39 18.59
CA HIS A 232 -5.22 3.96 19.47
C HIS A 232 -4.23 5.07 19.84
N GLY A 233 -4.45 6.32 19.43
CA GLY A 233 -3.55 7.45 19.70
C GLY A 233 -2.18 7.32 19.03
N LEU A 234 -2.10 6.58 17.91
CA LEU A 234 -0.88 6.35 17.14
C LEU A 234 -0.69 7.34 15.98
N ASN A 235 -1.70 8.21 15.74
CA ASN A 235 -1.62 9.33 14.81
C ASN A 235 -0.86 10.52 15.44
N ARG A 236 0.48 10.45 15.44
CA ARG A 236 1.36 11.43 16.10
C ARG A 236 1.24 12.84 15.53
N ASP A 237 0.86 12.94 14.26
CA ASP A 237 0.79 14.19 13.51
C ASP A 237 -0.60 14.85 13.56
N GLY A 238 -1.57 14.24 14.26
CA GLY A 238 -2.91 14.80 14.40
C GLY A 238 -3.69 14.91 13.09
N LEU A 239 -3.35 14.09 12.09
CA LEU A 239 -3.99 14.10 10.77
C LEU A 239 -5.49 13.72 10.86
N SER A 240 -6.31 14.23 9.94
CA SER A 240 -7.64 13.67 9.74
C SER A 240 -7.55 12.23 9.23
N GLN A 241 -8.61 11.43 9.36
CA GLN A 241 -8.60 10.06 8.86
C GLN A 241 -8.29 9.98 7.36
N GLY A 242 -8.83 10.90 6.55
CA GLY A 242 -8.53 10.98 5.11
C GLY A 242 -7.08 11.38 4.81
N ALA A 243 -6.48 12.27 5.59
CA ALA A 243 -5.07 12.62 5.43
C ALA A 243 -4.14 11.49 5.89
N LEU A 244 -4.48 10.78 6.96
CA LEU A 244 -3.71 9.62 7.41
C LEU A 244 -3.85 8.44 6.44
N ALA A 245 -5.03 8.20 5.88
CA ALA A 245 -5.22 7.19 4.84
C ALA A 245 -4.43 7.52 3.56
N ALA A 246 -4.37 8.81 3.17
CA ALA A 246 -3.53 9.27 2.07
C ALA A 246 -2.05 9.03 2.36
N GLU A 247 -1.59 9.33 3.57
CA GLU A 247 -0.20 9.11 3.99
C GLU A 247 0.17 7.61 3.98
N LEU A 248 -0.68 6.74 4.55
CA LEU A 248 -0.49 5.29 4.48
C LEU A 248 -0.46 4.79 3.02
N THR A 249 -1.33 5.33 2.17
CA THR A 249 -1.36 5.02 0.74
C THR A 249 -0.04 5.38 0.04
N ASN A 250 0.55 6.52 0.39
CA ASN A 250 1.85 6.94 -0.15
C ASN A 250 3.00 6.00 0.29
N HIS A 251 2.81 5.26 1.38
CA HIS A 251 3.75 4.27 1.92
C HIS A 251 3.52 2.83 1.43
N LEU A 252 2.64 2.59 0.45
CA LEU A 252 2.59 1.29 -0.20
C LEU A 252 3.93 0.99 -0.89
N ILE A 253 4.44 -0.23 -0.72
CA ILE A 253 5.71 -0.63 -1.34
C ILE A 253 5.63 -0.52 -2.87
N PRO A 254 6.77 -0.25 -3.54
CA PRO A 254 6.81 -0.18 -5.00
C PRO A 254 6.25 -1.45 -5.65
N GLY A 255 5.54 -1.29 -6.76
CA GLY A 255 4.89 -2.40 -7.47
C GLY A 255 3.44 -2.67 -7.06
N VAL A 256 3.03 -2.37 -5.81
CA VAL A 256 1.64 -2.57 -5.35
C VAL A 256 0.67 -1.68 -6.14
N VAL A 257 -0.47 -2.25 -6.51
CA VAL A 257 -1.60 -1.58 -7.17
C VAL A 257 -2.66 -1.22 -6.12
N LEU A 258 -2.99 0.05 -5.97
CA LEU A 258 -4.10 0.50 -5.12
C LEU A 258 -5.44 0.28 -5.83
N VAL A 259 -6.36 -0.42 -5.17
CA VAL A 259 -7.72 -0.65 -5.67
C VAL A 259 -8.78 -0.03 -4.73
N PRO A 260 -9.96 0.37 -5.24
CA PRO A 260 -11.00 1.02 -4.43
C PRO A 260 -11.48 0.19 -3.24
N GLY A 261 -11.51 -1.13 -3.40
CA GLY A 261 -11.86 -2.05 -2.33
C GLY A 261 -11.71 -3.48 -2.80
N ALA A 262 -10.95 -4.27 -2.05
CA ALA A 262 -10.63 -5.66 -2.39
C ALA A 262 -11.86 -6.51 -2.73
N VAL A 263 -12.87 -6.52 -1.87
CA VAL A 263 -14.06 -7.36 -2.04
C VAL A 263 -14.88 -6.95 -3.27
N GLY A 264 -14.87 -5.68 -3.64
CA GLY A 264 -15.49 -5.21 -4.89
C GLY A 264 -14.63 -5.49 -6.13
N THR A 265 -13.31 -5.55 -5.99
CA THR A 265 -12.39 -5.90 -7.08
C THR A 265 -12.39 -7.40 -7.41
N LEU A 266 -12.71 -8.27 -6.45
CA LEU A 266 -12.76 -9.72 -6.67
C LEU A 266 -13.75 -10.12 -7.80
N PRO A 267 -15.03 -9.67 -7.82
CA PRO A 267 -15.93 -9.92 -8.93
C PRO A 267 -15.45 -9.40 -10.29
N GLU A 268 -14.73 -8.27 -10.32
CA GLU A 268 -14.17 -7.73 -11.57
C GLU A 268 -13.05 -8.63 -12.10
N LEU A 269 -12.20 -9.18 -11.21
CA LEU A 269 -11.19 -10.16 -11.58
C LEU A 269 -11.83 -11.47 -12.05
N GLU A 270 -12.86 -11.97 -11.38
CA GLU A 270 -13.57 -13.17 -11.82
C GLU A 270 -14.19 -12.97 -13.22
N GLN A 271 -14.81 -11.82 -13.49
CA GLN A 271 -15.30 -11.45 -14.83
C GLN A 271 -14.17 -11.39 -15.88
N ALA A 272 -12.96 -11.01 -15.48
CA ALA A 272 -11.75 -11.01 -16.30
C ALA A 272 -11.08 -12.41 -16.42
N GLY A 273 -11.74 -13.48 -15.95
CA GLY A 273 -11.32 -14.86 -16.09
C GLY A 273 -10.41 -15.38 -14.97
N PHE A 274 -10.27 -14.67 -13.85
CA PHE A 274 -9.50 -15.13 -12.70
C PHE A 274 -10.24 -16.21 -11.92
N THR A 275 -9.54 -17.32 -11.66
CA THR A 275 -10.02 -18.34 -10.73
C THR A 275 -9.76 -17.89 -9.30
N TYR A 276 -10.77 -17.98 -8.45
CA TYR A 276 -10.70 -17.57 -7.05
C TYR A 276 -9.97 -18.59 -6.16
N ALA A 277 -9.12 -18.10 -5.25
CA ALA A 277 -8.45 -18.83 -4.18
C ALA A 277 -8.43 -17.99 -2.87
N ARG A 278 -8.27 -18.66 -1.71
CA ARG A 278 -8.21 -18.03 -0.38
C ARG A 278 -7.22 -18.74 0.53
#